data_AF-A0A935G054-F1
#
_entry.id   AF-A0A935G054-F1
#
_cell.length_a   1.000
_cell.length_b   1.000
_cell.length_c   1.000
_cell.angle_alpha   90.00
_cell.angle_beta   90.00
_cell.angle_gamma   90.00
#
_symmetry.space_group_name_H-M   'P 1'
#
loop_
_entity.id
_entity.type
_entity.pdbx_description
1 polymer ?
#
loop_
_entity_poly.entity_id
_entity_poly.type
_entity_poly.pdbx_seq_one_letter_code
_entity_poly.pdbx_strand_id
1 'polypeptide(L)'
;MNRIRATAVAATLLSAFLVAPTWAQTETPRFDQRQANQEQRIDRATSTGSLTEREAARLEKGQDRLDKMEDKATADGTVTKKERARLEHGADVQSRHIARQAHDGQRDRNQDGKNDRRQVRKNKQ
;
A
#
# COMPACT_ATOMS: atom_id res chain seq x y z
N MET A 1 81.05 6.38 -21.48
CA MET A 1 79.87 7.22 -21.75
C MET A 1 78.62 6.34 -21.68
N ASN A 2 77.70 6.77 -20.83
CA ASN A 2 76.41 6.20 -20.39
C ASN A 2 75.34 6.32 -21.52
N ARG A 3 74.26 5.52 -21.75
CA ARG A 3 73.45 4.55 -20.96
C ARG A 3 72.75 3.53 -21.88
N ILE A 4 72.53 2.34 -21.36
CA ILE A 4 71.77 1.21 -21.92
C ILE A 4 70.27 1.56 -22.00
N ARG A 5 69.62 1.27 -23.14
CA ARG A 5 68.17 1.39 -23.34
C ARG A 5 67.48 0.18 -22.70
N ALA A 6 66.63 0.40 -21.70
CA ALA A 6 65.78 -0.63 -21.13
C ALA A 6 64.34 -0.12 -21.12
N THR A 7 63.56 -0.54 -22.11
CA THR A 7 62.10 -0.42 -22.11
C THR A 7 61.54 -1.65 -21.41
N ALA A 8 61.04 -1.46 -20.19
CA ALA A 8 60.19 -2.44 -19.53
C ALA A 8 59.01 -1.71 -18.93
N VAL A 9 57.81 -1.91 -19.47
CA VAL A 9 56.57 -1.76 -18.70
C VAL A 9 55.65 -2.89 -19.11
N ALA A 10 55.62 -3.93 -18.28
CA ALA A 10 54.60 -4.95 -18.28
C ALA A 10 53.30 -4.30 -17.79
N ALA A 11 52.27 -4.25 -18.63
CA ALA A 11 50.95 -3.78 -18.26
C ALA A 11 50.15 -4.93 -17.63
N THR A 12 50.20 -5.04 -16.30
CA THR A 12 49.29 -5.91 -15.54
C THR A 12 47.88 -5.30 -15.57
N LEU A 13 46.95 -5.96 -16.25
CA LEU A 13 45.53 -5.62 -16.24
C LEU A 13 44.95 -5.93 -14.86
N LEU A 14 44.76 -4.89 -14.03
CA LEU A 14 44.09 -4.99 -12.74
C LEU A 14 42.57 -4.88 -12.97
N SER A 15 41.88 -6.02 -13.04
CA SER A 15 40.42 -6.07 -13.12
C SER A 15 39.81 -5.66 -11.78
N ALA A 16 39.33 -4.42 -11.67
CA ALA A 16 38.56 -3.97 -10.51
C ALA A 16 37.14 -4.56 -10.55
N PHE A 17 36.86 -5.50 -9.64
CA PHE A 17 35.50 -5.98 -9.38
C PHE A 17 34.72 -4.89 -8.65
N LEU A 18 33.82 -4.19 -9.36
CA LEU A 18 32.87 -3.25 -8.76
C LEU A 18 31.77 -4.05 -8.06
N VAL A 19 31.94 -4.29 -6.76
CA VAL A 19 30.83 -4.73 -5.90
C VAL A 19 29.93 -3.51 -5.66
N ALA A 20 28.86 -3.40 -6.43
CA ALA A 20 27.84 -2.38 -6.18
C ALA A 20 27.13 -2.72 -4.85
N PRO A 21 26.96 -1.75 -3.92
CA PRO A 21 26.16 -1.98 -2.74
C PRO A 21 24.71 -2.23 -3.18
N THR A 22 24.15 -3.37 -2.79
CA THR A 22 22.73 -3.64 -2.93
C THR A 22 22.00 -2.80 -1.89
N TRP A 23 21.53 -1.62 -2.28
CA TRP A 23 20.66 -0.81 -1.45
C TRP A 23 19.42 -1.63 -1.10
N ALA A 24 19.17 -1.84 0.19
CA ALA A 24 17.97 -2.48 0.63
C ALA A 24 16.76 -1.62 0.22
N GLN A 25 15.79 -2.21 -0.48
CA GLN A 25 14.60 -1.49 -0.92
C GLN A 25 13.69 -1.21 0.29
N THR A 26 13.75 0.02 0.80
CA THR A 26 12.83 0.57 1.80
C THR A 26 11.45 0.86 1.23
N GLU A 27 11.34 1.04 -0.09
CA GLU A 27 10.10 1.44 -0.72
C GLU A 27 9.14 0.26 -0.95
N THR A 28 7.85 0.58 -0.83
CA THR A 28 6.72 -0.34 -0.93
C THR A 28 5.75 0.01 -2.07
N PRO A 29 6.21 0.45 -3.27
CA PRO A 29 5.36 1.14 -4.27
C PRO A 29 4.09 0.40 -4.72
N ARG A 30 4.09 -0.94 -4.69
CA ARG A 30 2.89 -1.74 -5.01
C ARG A 30 1.82 -1.66 -3.92
N PHE A 31 2.23 -1.51 -2.67
CA PHE A 31 1.36 -1.35 -1.51
C PHE A 31 0.78 0.06 -1.48
N ASP A 32 1.59 1.09 -1.72
CA ASP A 32 1.17 2.50 -1.82
C ASP A 32 0.09 2.65 -2.90
N GLN A 33 0.34 2.08 -4.08
CA GLN A 33 -0.65 2.06 -5.17
C GLN A 33 -1.95 1.36 -4.76
N ARG A 34 -1.87 0.33 -3.93
CA ARG A 34 -3.06 -0.37 -3.41
C ARG A 34 -3.80 0.46 -2.38
N GLN A 35 -3.13 1.24 -1.52
CA GLN A 35 -3.80 2.16 -0.61
C GLN A 35 -4.52 3.27 -1.37
N ALA A 36 -3.84 3.91 -2.33
CA ALA A 36 -4.45 4.95 -3.17
C ALA A 36 -5.71 4.43 -3.92
N ASN A 37 -5.65 3.20 -4.45
CA ASN A 37 -6.81 2.58 -5.09
C ASN A 37 -7.95 2.28 -4.09
N GLN A 38 -7.62 2.01 -2.83
CA GLN A 38 -8.61 1.75 -1.77
C GLN A 38 -9.29 3.04 -1.31
N GLU A 39 -8.54 4.12 -1.10
CA GLU A 39 -9.06 5.47 -0.85
C GLU A 39 -10.00 5.92 -1.96
N GLN A 40 -9.58 5.80 -3.22
CA GLN A 40 -10.45 6.17 -4.35
C GLN A 40 -11.79 5.39 -4.35
N ARG A 41 -11.80 4.14 -3.88
CA ARG A 41 -13.04 3.36 -3.75
C ARG A 41 -13.90 3.85 -2.60
N ILE A 42 -13.30 4.22 -1.47
CA ILE A 42 -14.02 4.79 -0.32
C ILE A 42 -14.63 6.13 -0.73
N ASP A 43 -13.88 7.02 -1.38
CA ASP A 43 -14.35 8.31 -1.88
C ASP A 43 -15.50 8.17 -2.88
N ARG A 44 -15.34 7.26 -3.84
CA ARG A 44 -16.39 6.99 -4.83
C ARG A 44 -17.63 6.40 -4.19
N ALA A 45 -17.48 5.48 -3.24
CA ALA A 45 -18.63 4.86 -2.60
C ALA A 45 -19.33 5.85 -1.65
N THR A 46 -18.60 6.75 -1.01
CA THR A 46 -19.16 7.83 -0.18
C THR A 46 -19.90 8.86 -1.04
N SER A 47 -19.28 9.35 -2.12
CA SER A 47 -19.90 10.33 -3.04
C SER A 47 -21.15 9.80 -3.74
N THR A 48 -21.23 8.49 -3.96
CA THR A 48 -22.43 7.85 -4.55
C THR A 48 -23.47 7.43 -3.51
N GLY A 49 -23.21 7.62 -2.21
CA GLY A 49 -24.08 7.18 -1.11
C GLY A 49 -24.15 5.66 -0.94
N SER A 50 -23.21 4.93 -1.55
CA SER A 50 -23.02 3.48 -1.36
C SER A 50 -22.32 3.15 -0.04
N LEU A 51 -21.66 4.14 0.58
CA LEU A 51 -21.20 4.10 1.97
C LEU A 51 -21.81 5.28 2.72
N THR A 52 -22.24 5.04 3.96
CA THR A 52 -22.53 6.12 4.91
C THR A 52 -21.21 6.78 5.36
N GLU A 53 -21.26 8.04 5.81
CA GLU A 53 -20.08 8.71 6.39
C GLU A 53 -19.44 7.92 7.54
N ARG A 54 -20.27 7.27 8.36
CA ARG A 54 -19.80 6.45 9.49
C ARG A 54 -19.05 5.20 9.02
N GLU A 55 -19.48 4.59 7.92
CA GLU A 55 -18.79 3.44 7.33
C GLU A 55 -17.49 3.86 6.66
N ALA A 56 -17.51 4.97 5.91
CA ALA A 56 -16.31 5.58 5.36
C ALA A 56 -15.28 5.85 6.46
N ALA A 57 -15.65 6.53 7.55
CA ALA A 57 -14.76 6.79 8.68
C ALA A 57 -14.17 5.51 9.33
N ARG A 58 -14.91 4.40 9.32
CA ARG A 58 -14.39 3.11 9.81
C ARG A 58 -13.39 2.50 8.83
N LEU A 59 -13.61 2.65 7.53
CA LEU A 59 -12.70 2.18 6.49
C LEU A 59 -11.42 3.03 6.46
N GLU A 60 -11.53 4.34 6.62
CA GLU A 60 -10.38 5.25 6.76
C GLU A 60 -9.50 4.88 7.96
N LYS A 61 -10.10 4.58 9.11
CA LYS A 61 -9.34 4.05 10.26
C LYS A 61 -8.62 2.72 9.95
N GLY A 62 -9.11 1.96 8.97
CA GLY A 62 -8.43 0.79 8.43
C GLY A 62 -7.21 1.16 7.59
N GLN A 63 -7.32 2.18 6.73
CA GLN A 63 -6.20 2.75 5.97
C GLN A 63 -5.11 3.27 6.92
N ASP A 64 -5.46 4.07 7.94
CA ASP A 64 -4.51 4.57 8.95
C ASP A 64 -3.69 3.45 9.63
N ARG A 65 -4.28 2.25 9.77
CA ARG A 65 -3.60 1.10 10.36
C ARG A 65 -2.61 0.47 9.38
N LEU A 66 -2.93 0.47 8.09
CA LEU A 66 -2.04 0.02 7.03
C LEU A 66 -0.83 0.95 6.91
N ASP A 67 -1.05 2.27 6.97
CA ASP A 67 0.03 3.27 6.97
C ASP A 67 0.98 3.04 8.16
N LYS A 68 0.42 2.87 9.37
CA LYS A 68 1.23 2.54 10.56
C LYS A 68 1.96 1.20 10.47
N MET A 69 1.47 0.25 9.68
CA MET A 69 2.17 -1.02 9.45
C MET A 69 3.33 -0.81 8.48
N GLU A 70 3.13 0.02 7.47
CA GLU A 70 4.15 0.41 6.50
C GLU A 70 5.27 1.22 7.16
N ASP A 71 4.95 2.25 7.92
CA ASP A 71 5.91 3.04 8.69
C ASP A 71 6.82 2.15 9.56
N LYS A 72 6.23 1.12 10.19
CA LYS A 72 6.98 0.17 11.00
C LYS A 72 7.85 -0.76 10.17
N ALA A 73 7.39 -1.14 8.98
CA ALA A 73 8.15 -2.00 8.06
C ALA A 73 9.30 -1.26 7.39
N THR A 74 9.22 0.07 7.24
CA THR A 74 10.25 0.89 6.62
C THR A 74 11.21 1.53 7.64
N ALA A 75 10.85 1.55 8.93
CA ALA A 75 11.60 2.22 9.99
C ALA A 75 13.05 1.74 10.18
N ASP A 76 13.35 0.46 9.94
CA ASP A 76 14.69 -0.11 10.08
C ASP A 76 15.54 0.04 8.81
N GLY A 77 14.99 0.69 7.78
CA GLY A 77 15.66 0.89 6.50
C GLY A 77 15.65 -0.33 5.59
N THR A 78 14.88 -1.39 5.88
CA THR A 78 14.73 -2.54 4.97
C THR A 78 13.41 -3.27 5.16
N VAL A 79 12.56 -3.26 4.13
CA VAL A 79 11.33 -4.07 4.17
C VAL A 79 11.63 -5.53 3.88
N THR A 80 11.55 -6.39 4.89
CA THR A 80 11.76 -7.83 4.72
C THR A 80 10.60 -8.48 3.95
N LYS A 81 10.84 -9.69 3.40
CA LYS A 81 9.78 -10.49 2.76
C LYS A 81 8.60 -10.76 3.70
N LYS A 82 8.86 -10.91 5.00
CA LYS A 82 7.83 -11.19 6.02
C LYS A 82 6.98 -9.96 6.30
N GLU A 83 7.60 -8.77 6.38
CA GLU A 83 6.85 -7.51 6.49
C GLU A 83 6.02 -7.24 5.24
N ARG A 84 6.60 -7.44 4.06
CA ARG A 84 5.87 -7.31 2.79
C ARG A 84 4.64 -8.21 2.74
N ALA A 85 4.78 -9.49 3.14
CA ALA A 85 3.63 -10.40 3.20
C ALA A 85 2.56 -9.97 4.21
N ARG A 86 2.96 -9.36 5.34
CA ARG A 86 2.02 -8.80 6.33
C ARG A 86 1.28 -7.59 5.79
N LEU A 87 1.98 -6.68 5.11
CA LEU A 87 1.40 -5.51 4.44
C LEU A 87 0.39 -5.96 3.38
N GLU A 88 0.78 -6.87 2.48
CA GLU A 88 -0.09 -7.41 1.44
C GLU A 88 -1.35 -8.08 2.03
N HIS A 89 -1.18 -8.89 3.08
CA HIS A 89 -2.31 -9.51 3.77
C HIS A 89 -3.25 -8.47 4.40
N GLY A 90 -2.70 -7.45 5.06
CA GLY A 90 -3.48 -6.34 5.62
C GLY A 90 -4.29 -5.62 4.55
N ALA A 91 -3.67 -5.27 3.43
CA ALA A 91 -4.34 -4.61 2.30
C ALA A 91 -5.45 -5.50 1.69
N ASP A 92 -5.26 -6.82 1.62
CA ASP A 92 -6.28 -7.73 1.10
C ASP A 92 -7.50 -7.84 2.04
N VAL A 93 -7.26 -7.87 3.36
CA VAL A 93 -8.35 -7.85 4.35
C VAL A 93 -9.14 -6.54 4.25
N GLN A 94 -8.44 -5.41 4.16
CA GLN A 94 -9.05 -4.10 4.03
C GLN A 94 -9.84 -3.97 2.72
N SER A 95 -9.29 -4.43 1.60
CA SER A 95 -9.99 -4.45 0.31
C SER A 95 -11.30 -5.23 0.36
N ARG A 96 -11.33 -6.38 1.06
CA ARG A 96 -12.54 -7.17 1.31
C ARG A 96 -13.54 -6.43 2.17
N HIS A 97 -13.10 -5.69 3.19
CA HIS A 97 -13.99 -4.87 4.01
C HIS A 97 -14.63 -3.76 3.19
N ILE A 98 -13.86 -3.02 2.39
CA ILE A 98 -14.38 -1.99 1.49
C ILE A 98 -15.38 -2.60 0.52
N ALA A 99 -15.08 -3.77 -0.07
CA ALA A 99 -15.99 -4.44 -0.99
C ALA A 99 -17.30 -4.85 -0.31
N ARG A 100 -17.25 -5.39 0.91
CA ARG A 100 -18.46 -5.77 1.64
C ARG A 100 -19.31 -4.54 1.98
N GLN A 101 -18.69 -3.48 2.52
CA GLN A 101 -19.43 -2.28 2.92
C GLN A 101 -20.02 -1.55 1.71
N ALA A 102 -19.29 -1.46 0.59
CA ALA A 102 -19.83 -0.83 -0.62
C ALA A 102 -20.98 -1.62 -1.29
N HIS A 103 -21.18 -2.89 -0.92
CA HIS A 103 -22.17 -3.79 -1.55
C HIS A 103 -23.25 -4.32 -0.58
N ASP A 104 -23.17 -4.07 0.73
CA ASP A 104 -24.09 -4.67 1.72
C ASP A 104 -25.52 -4.07 1.71
N GLY A 105 -25.79 -3.19 0.74
CA GLY A 105 -27.10 -2.61 0.50
C GLY A 105 -27.49 -1.55 1.51
N GLN A 106 -26.57 -1.16 2.40
CA GLN A 106 -26.70 0.07 3.17
C GLN A 106 -26.52 1.22 2.19
N ARG A 107 -27.57 2.03 2.06
CA ARG A 107 -27.55 3.21 1.21
C ARG A 107 -27.93 4.37 2.09
N ASP A 108 -27.11 5.40 2.07
CA ASP A 108 -27.43 6.68 2.67
C ASP A 108 -27.91 7.59 1.53
N ARG A 109 -29.21 7.55 1.24
CA ARG A 109 -29.77 8.31 0.10
C ARG A 109 -29.98 9.77 0.48
N ASN A 110 -30.23 10.04 1.75
CA ASN A 110 -30.48 11.39 2.27
C ASN A 110 -29.22 12.07 2.84
N GLN A 111 -28.08 11.36 2.87
CA GLN A 111 -26.77 11.85 3.35
C GLN A 111 -26.82 12.29 4.83
N ASP A 112 -27.63 11.62 5.66
CA ASP A 112 -27.79 11.97 7.08
C ASP A 112 -26.86 11.18 8.02
N GLY A 113 -25.98 10.35 7.45
CA GLY A 113 -25.04 9.49 8.16
C GLY A 113 -25.71 8.25 8.77
N LYS A 114 -26.96 7.95 8.43
CA LYS A 114 -27.69 6.75 8.84
C LYS A 114 -28.03 5.89 7.62
N ASN A 115 -28.20 4.60 7.88
CA ASN A 115 -28.58 3.66 6.83
C ASN A 115 -30.08 3.80 6.53
N ASP A 116 -30.42 4.28 5.32
CA ASP A 116 -31.80 4.39 4.81
C ASP A 116 -32.35 3.03 4.34
N ARG A 117 -32.15 1.99 5.17
CA ARG A 117 -32.65 0.66 4.88
C ARG A 117 -34.14 0.79 4.63
N ARG A 118 -34.55 0.45 3.40
CA ARG A 118 -35.96 0.45 2.95
C ARG A 118 -36.76 -0.25 4.04
N GLN A 119 -37.48 0.51 4.86
CA GLN A 119 -38.37 -0.07 5.86
C GLN A 119 -39.43 -0.82 5.06
N VAL A 120 -39.20 -2.12 4.86
CA VAL A 120 -40.22 -3.03 4.34
C VAL A 120 -41.29 -3.00 5.40
N ARG A 121 -42.31 -2.17 5.18
CA ARG A 121 -43.54 -2.15 5.96
C ARG A 121 -44.01 -3.59 5.99
N LYS A 122 -43.88 -4.24 7.15
CA LYS A 122 -44.57 -5.49 7.46
C LYS A 122 -46.06 -5.17 7.48
N ASN A 123 -46.68 -5.02 6.32
CA ASN A 123 -48.12 -5.20 6.18
C ASN A 123 -48.36 -6.70 6.31
N LYS A 124 -48.39 -7.15 7.56
CA LYS A 124 -48.99 -8.42 7.95
C LYS A 124 -50.50 -8.19 7.81
N GLN A 125 -51.09 -8.74 6.75
CA GLN A 125 -52.53 -8.98 6.72
C GLN A 125 -52.87 -10.03 7.79
#